data_AF-A0A831T3A0-F1
#
_entry.id   AF-A0A831T3A0-F1
#
_cell.length_a   1.000
_cell.length_b   1.000
_cell.length_c   1.000
_cell.angle_alpha   90.00
_cell.angle_beta   90.00
_cell.angle_gamma   90.00
#
_symmetry.space_group_name_H-M   'P 1'
#
loop_
_entity.id
_entity.type
_entity.pdbx_description
1 polymer ?
#
loop_
_entity_poly.entity_id
_entity_poly.type
_entity_poly.pdbx_seq_one_letter_code
_entity_poly.pdbx_strand_id
1 'polypeptide(L)'
;MPRKREMVNKSSSIKIFVCLTFLGLFTIAYSYALIPPPTSRTGAPGEPGQPSEDNCTQCHASFTPNDGIGNVTLRFSPNTGAYTPGQRLTLTVTITHPNPALSKWGFQITAITRDTRRPAGNFVITDPVHTIKRFGRDDISVGNPFADRQYVSHSPTPEGTFKGKPGGASWTFDWVAPSSDIGPVDFYTAGNAADGLDTSTDDFIYLSTATLASPSTPSALLTKPREGDAIVAGRKFTIEWSSSANVVRHELQFLIIGDLPITIARLPGNARSFTWDVPSSFANKTGQFIMLAEDASGNIGQSESAELRVLRPGDINRDSVVNIQDLIVLIQILLGNAPQTPLADVDGDQVVNLNDLIRLIQALSGAAPL
;
A
#
# COMPACT_ATOMS: atom_id res chain seq x y z
N MET A 1 33.24 -40.38 -104.55
CA MET A 1 34.08 -39.83 -103.45
C MET A 1 33.42 -38.56 -102.94
N PRO A 2 32.92 -38.57 -101.70
CA PRO A 2 33.42 -37.60 -100.73
C PRO A 2 33.78 -38.27 -99.39
N ARG A 3 34.67 -37.60 -98.65
CA ARG A 3 35.45 -38.12 -97.52
C ARG A 3 34.66 -38.14 -96.20
N LYS A 4 34.90 -39.21 -95.44
CA LYS A 4 34.46 -39.51 -94.07
C LYS A 4 34.97 -38.54 -92.99
N ARG A 5 34.27 -38.61 -91.85
CA ARG A 5 34.67 -38.53 -90.41
C ARG A 5 34.05 -37.33 -89.68
N GLU A 6 33.56 -37.42 -88.45
CA GLU A 6 33.29 -38.50 -87.48
C GLU A 6 32.36 -37.89 -86.41
N MET A 7 31.50 -38.69 -85.77
CA MET A 7 30.64 -38.26 -84.66
C MET A 7 31.44 -38.01 -83.38
N VAL A 8 31.07 -37.01 -82.57
CA VAL A 8 30.97 -37.16 -81.10
C VAL A 8 29.84 -36.26 -80.56
N ASN A 9 29.02 -36.85 -79.70
CA ASN A 9 27.82 -36.35 -79.04
C ASN A 9 28.17 -35.86 -77.62
N LYS A 10 27.64 -34.71 -77.13
CA LYS A 10 27.09 -34.55 -75.76
C LYS A 10 26.72 -33.12 -75.35
N SER A 11 25.50 -33.03 -74.82
CA SER A 11 25.04 -32.31 -73.61
C SER A 11 24.81 -30.80 -73.65
N SER A 12 23.53 -30.45 -73.48
CA SER A 12 22.96 -29.13 -73.19
C SER A 12 23.58 -28.43 -72.00
N SER A 13 23.72 -27.09 -72.11
CA SER A 13 23.83 -26.17 -70.97
C SER A 13 23.17 -24.82 -71.32
N ILE A 14 22.07 -24.53 -70.62
CA ILE A 14 21.33 -23.27 -70.57
C ILE A 14 22.24 -22.15 -70.04
N LYS A 15 22.24 -20.98 -70.66
CA LYS A 15 22.82 -19.74 -70.11
C LYS A 15 21.75 -18.65 -70.09
N ILE A 16 21.07 -18.51 -68.96
CA ILE A 16 20.28 -17.32 -68.62
C ILE A 16 21.19 -16.42 -67.80
N PHE A 17 21.43 -15.22 -68.31
CA PHE A 17 22.23 -14.19 -67.65
C PHE A 17 21.36 -13.47 -66.61
N VAL A 18 21.88 -13.42 -65.39
CA VAL A 18 21.29 -12.76 -64.22
C VAL A 18 21.40 -11.25 -64.35
N CYS A 19 20.29 -10.52 -64.12
CA CYS A 19 20.30 -9.11 -63.76
C CYS A 19 19.32 -8.89 -62.60
N LEU A 20 19.82 -9.09 -61.38
CA LEU A 20 19.08 -8.88 -60.13
C LEU A 20 20.06 -8.39 -59.07
N THR A 21 20.38 -7.10 -59.11
CA THR A 21 21.10 -6.40 -58.04
C THR A 21 20.57 -4.98 -57.90
N PHE A 22 19.37 -4.83 -57.32
CA PHE A 22 18.92 -3.55 -56.75
C PHE A 22 17.89 -3.73 -55.62
N LEU A 23 17.98 -4.83 -54.86
CA LEU A 23 17.06 -5.14 -53.74
C LEU A 23 17.80 -5.62 -52.47
N GLY A 24 19.01 -5.09 -52.22
CA GLY A 24 19.87 -5.51 -51.11
C GLY A 24 20.32 -4.39 -50.17
N LEU A 25 19.90 -3.14 -50.39
CA LEU A 25 20.32 -1.97 -49.60
C LEU A 25 19.18 -1.29 -48.83
N PHE A 26 17.93 -1.73 -48.98
CA PHE A 26 16.77 -1.15 -48.27
C PHE A 26 16.33 -1.96 -47.03
N THR A 27 16.90 -3.14 -46.80
CA THR A 27 16.53 -4.02 -45.67
C THR A 27 17.47 -3.93 -44.46
N ILE A 28 18.57 -3.17 -44.54
CA ILE A 28 19.55 -3.02 -43.44
C ILE A 28 19.28 -1.73 -42.61
N ALA A 29 18.41 -0.83 -43.07
CA ALA A 29 18.05 0.39 -42.35
C ALA A 29 16.89 0.22 -41.33
N TYR A 30 16.18 -0.91 -41.35
CA TYR A 30 15.05 -1.17 -40.43
C TYR A 30 15.46 -1.86 -39.12
N SER A 31 16.73 -2.24 -38.95
CA SER A 31 17.17 -3.10 -37.85
C SER A 31 17.76 -2.38 -36.62
N TYR A 32 17.81 -1.04 -36.60
CA TYR A 32 18.36 -0.29 -35.45
C TYR A 32 17.31 0.30 -34.50
N ALA A 33 16.02 0.27 -34.85
CA ALA A 33 14.95 0.94 -34.10
C ALA A 33 14.12 0.01 -33.18
N LEU A 34 14.63 -1.17 -32.82
CA LEU A 34 13.93 -2.12 -31.92
C LEU A 34 14.74 -2.48 -30.67
N ILE A 35 15.89 -1.83 -30.45
CA ILE A 35 16.70 -2.07 -29.26
C ILE A 35 16.09 -1.27 -28.10
N PRO A 36 15.67 -1.91 -27.00
CA PRO A 36 15.17 -1.20 -25.84
C PRO A 36 16.27 -0.32 -25.23
N PRO A 37 15.93 0.79 -24.55
CA PRO A 37 16.93 1.61 -23.89
C PRO A 37 17.74 0.79 -22.87
N PRO A 38 19.04 1.09 -22.68
CA PRO A 38 19.85 0.49 -21.63
C PRO A 38 19.20 0.67 -20.25
N THR A 39 19.30 -0.33 -19.37
CA THR A 39 18.81 -0.22 -18.00
C THR A 39 19.76 0.60 -17.11
N SER A 40 19.33 0.93 -15.90
CA SER A 40 20.13 1.68 -14.91
C SER A 40 20.49 3.11 -15.35
N ARG A 41 19.49 3.84 -15.90
CA ARG A 41 19.61 5.20 -16.43
C ARG A 41 18.76 6.23 -15.70
N THR A 42 18.40 5.95 -14.45
CA THR A 42 17.47 6.79 -13.69
C THR A 42 18.16 7.82 -12.80
N GLY A 43 19.48 7.70 -12.60
CA GLY A 43 20.22 8.48 -11.60
C GLY A 43 19.96 8.05 -10.16
N ALA A 44 19.32 6.89 -9.93
CA ALA A 44 19.05 6.40 -8.59
C ALA A 44 20.36 6.07 -7.83
N PRO A 45 20.44 6.36 -6.52
CA PRO A 45 21.62 6.03 -5.72
C PRO A 45 21.81 4.51 -5.61
N GLY A 46 23.06 4.06 -5.51
CA GLY A 46 23.41 2.66 -5.23
C GLY A 46 23.26 2.31 -3.75
N GLU A 47 23.41 1.02 -3.43
CA GLU A 47 23.53 0.58 -2.02
C GLU A 47 24.72 1.26 -1.33
N PRO A 48 24.74 1.36 0.01
CA PRO A 48 25.88 1.92 0.73
C PRO A 48 27.21 1.29 0.29
N GLY A 49 28.14 2.11 -0.21
CA GLY A 49 29.42 1.67 -0.75
C GLY A 49 29.43 1.30 -2.24
N GLN A 50 28.29 1.37 -2.93
CA GLN A 50 28.18 1.22 -4.38
C GLN A 50 28.03 2.59 -5.08
N PRO A 51 28.47 2.71 -6.35
CA PRO A 51 28.21 3.91 -7.14
C PRO A 51 26.70 4.11 -7.35
N SER A 52 26.30 5.35 -7.66
CA SER A 52 24.93 5.62 -8.15
C SER A 52 24.77 5.11 -9.58
N GLU A 53 23.52 4.89 -10.00
CA GLU A 53 23.21 4.74 -11.41
C GLU A 53 23.65 5.99 -12.16
N ASP A 54 24.20 5.80 -13.35
CA ASP A 54 24.26 6.87 -14.33
C ASP A 54 22.85 7.31 -14.72
N ASN A 55 22.76 8.36 -15.52
CA ASN A 55 21.49 8.79 -16.10
C ASN A 55 21.59 8.86 -17.63
N CYS A 56 20.51 9.27 -18.29
CA CYS A 56 20.44 9.35 -19.76
C CYS A 56 21.50 10.30 -20.37
N THR A 57 22.09 11.23 -19.61
CA THR A 57 23.18 12.10 -20.09
C THR A 57 24.49 11.36 -20.32
N GLN A 58 24.63 10.08 -19.95
CA GLN A 58 25.77 9.28 -20.42
C GLN A 58 25.79 9.18 -21.95
N CYS A 59 24.61 9.14 -22.59
CA CYS A 59 24.49 9.13 -24.04
C CYS A 59 24.05 10.49 -24.58
N HIS A 60 23.12 11.16 -23.90
CA HIS A 60 22.50 12.42 -24.31
C HIS A 60 23.12 13.61 -23.56
N ALA A 61 24.36 13.97 -23.91
CA ALA A 61 25.20 14.87 -23.12
C ALA A 61 25.21 16.33 -23.59
N SER A 62 24.34 16.73 -24.53
CA SER A 62 24.30 18.10 -25.06
C SER A 62 23.98 19.15 -23.99
N PHE A 63 23.16 18.78 -23.01
CA PHE A 63 22.73 19.68 -21.94
C PHE A 63 22.92 19.02 -20.57
N THR A 64 23.06 19.84 -19.53
CA THR A 64 23.06 19.34 -18.16
C THR A 64 21.67 18.80 -17.78
N PRO A 65 21.57 17.80 -16.89
CA PRO A 65 20.27 17.32 -16.42
C PRO A 65 19.38 18.46 -15.89
N ASN A 66 18.09 18.42 -16.23
CA ASN A 66 17.08 19.43 -15.92
C ASN A 66 17.32 20.83 -16.53
N ASP A 67 18.08 20.91 -17.62
CA ASP A 67 18.21 22.16 -18.36
C ASP A 67 16.95 22.47 -19.22
N GLY A 68 16.77 23.75 -19.53
CA GLY A 68 15.61 24.26 -20.28
C GLY A 68 14.33 24.35 -19.44
N ILE A 69 13.20 24.46 -20.14
CA ILE A 69 11.87 24.74 -19.55
C ILE A 69 10.91 23.54 -19.62
N GLY A 70 11.40 22.37 -20.01
CA GLY A 70 10.67 21.11 -19.93
C GLY A 70 10.70 20.50 -18.53
N ASN A 71 10.00 19.38 -18.36
CA ASN A 71 9.99 18.61 -17.11
C ASN A 71 9.64 17.14 -17.34
N VAL A 72 9.93 16.32 -16.33
CA VAL A 72 9.33 14.99 -16.14
C VAL A 72 8.61 14.96 -14.79
N THR A 73 7.41 14.36 -14.76
CA THR A 73 6.61 14.20 -13.54
C THR A 73 6.11 12.77 -13.40
N LEU A 74 5.95 12.32 -12.16
CA LEU A 74 5.35 11.04 -11.81
C LEU A 74 4.09 11.28 -10.97
N ARG A 75 2.99 10.64 -11.36
CA ARG A 75 1.72 10.67 -10.60
C ARG A 75 1.30 9.26 -10.22
N PHE A 76 0.70 9.15 -9.03
CA PHE A 76 0.12 7.91 -8.50
C PHE A 76 -1.41 8.01 -8.51
N SER A 77 -2.08 6.90 -8.81
CA SER A 77 -3.53 6.78 -8.68
C SER A 77 -3.86 5.44 -8.01
N PRO A 78 -4.49 5.45 -6.81
CA PRO A 78 -4.79 6.62 -5.98
C PRO A 78 -3.52 7.34 -5.48
N ASN A 79 -3.61 8.64 -5.19
CA ASN A 79 -2.52 9.41 -4.58
C ASN A 79 -2.72 9.55 -3.07
N THR A 80 -2.10 8.66 -2.31
CA THR A 80 -2.21 8.56 -0.85
C THR A 80 -0.99 9.09 -0.09
N GLY A 81 0.14 9.34 -0.78
CA GLY A 81 1.41 9.74 -0.16
C GLY A 81 2.15 8.63 0.61
N ALA A 82 1.49 7.50 0.87
CA ALA A 82 2.03 6.29 1.48
C ALA A 82 1.50 5.05 0.76
N TYR A 83 2.26 3.96 0.74
CA TYR A 83 1.76 2.68 0.20
C TYR A 83 1.14 1.82 1.30
N THR A 84 0.25 0.93 0.90
CA THR A 84 -0.22 -0.20 1.73
C THR A 84 0.38 -1.51 1.23
N PRO A 85 0.73 -2.45 2.12
CA PRO A 85 1.28 -3.71 1.69
C PRO A 85 0.41 -4.44 0.66
N GLY A 86 1.01 -4.83 -0.47
CA GLY A 86 0.32 -5.49 -1.58
C GLY A 86 -0.61 -4.59 -2.42
N GLN A 87 -0.74 -3.30 -2.09
CA GLN A 87 -1.57 -2.35 -2.83
C GLN A 87 -1.07 -2.20 -4.26
N ARG A 88 -2.00 -2.15 -5.22
CA ARG A 88 -1.71 -1.80 -6.61
C ARG A 88 -2.00 -0.32 -6.84
N LEU A 89 -1.01 0.40 -7.37
CA LEU A 89 -1.11 1.79 -7.78
C LEU A 89 -0.88 1.89 -9.29
N THR A 90 -1.69 2.69 -9.97
CA THR A 90 -1.41 3.08 -11.36
C THR A 90 -0.47 4.29 -11.35
N LEU A 91 0.66 4.17 -12.04
CA LEU A 91 1.66 5.20 -12.20
C LEU A 91 1.53 5.83 -13.58
N THR A 92 1.66 7.16 -13.64
CA THR A 92 1.72 7.89 -14.90
C THR A 92 2.96 8.76 -14.92
N VAL A 93 3.89 8.45 -15.83
CA VAL A 93 5.05 9.30 -16.14
C VAL A 93 4.64 10.27 -17.25
N THR A 94 4.92 11.56 -17.09
CA THR A 94 4.63 12.58 -18.11
C THR A 94 5.85 13.46 -18.32
N ILE A 95 6.25 13.63 -19.58
CA ILE A 95 7.30 14.55 -20.01
C ILE A 95 6.65 15.67 -20.81
N THR A 96 7.04 16.91 -20.55
CA THR A 96 6.62 18.06 -21.34
C THR A 96 7.82 18.89 -21.75
N HIS A 97 7.79 19.43 -22.97
CA HIS A 97 8.72 20.47 -23.39
C HIS A 97 8.03 21.37 -24.42
N PRO A 98 8.08 22.70 -24.29
CA PRO A 98 7.40 23.61 -25.21
C PRO A 98 8.09 23.80 -26.56
N ASN A 99 9.24 23.17 -26.82
CA ASN A 99 9.94 23.30 -28.09
C ASN A 99 9.30 22.30 -29.08
N PRO A 100 8.63 22.77 -30.15
CA PRO A 100 7.93 21.88 -31.07
C PRO A 100 8.87 21.02 -31.94
N ALA A 101 10.17 21.34 -32.00
CA ALA A 101 11.16 20.51 -32.66
C ALA A 101 11.39 19.18 -31.91
N LEU A 102 11.17 19.17 -30.59
CA LEU A 102 11.22 17.97 -29.79
C LEU A 102 9.92 17.19 -29.97
N SER A 103 10.04 16.04 -30.63
CA SER A 103 8.89 15.26 -31.09
C SER A 103 9.08 13.75 -30.91
N LYS A 104 10.11 13.33 -30.19
CA LYS A 104 10.34 11.94 -29.78
C LYS A 104 10.64 11.92 -28.28
N TRP A 105 10.06 10.98 -27.57
CA TRP A 105 10.06 10.99 -26.11
C TRP A 105 10.45 9.62 -25.58
N GLY A 106 11.16 9.61 -24.46
CA GLY A 106 11.52 8.38 -23.77
C GLY A 106 11.61 8.61 -22.28
N PHE A 107 11.45 7.55 -21.51
CA PHE A 107 11.69 7.58 -20.08
C PHE A 107 12.28 6.27 -19.58
N GLN A 108 12.80 6.30 -18.36
CA GLN A 108 13.05 5.14 -17.54
C GLN A 108 12.73 5.47 -16.08
N ILE A 109 12.19 4.49 -15.35
CA ILE A 109 11.89 4.59 -13.93
C ILE A 109 12.32 3.34 -13.18
N THR A 110 12.78 3.51 -11.95
CA THR A 110 13.04 2.44 -10.97
C THR A 110 12.40 2.80 -9.63
N ALA A 111 12.18 1.79 -8.78
CA ALA A 111 11.68 1.94 -7.42
C ALA A 111 12.59 1.18 -6.45
N ILE A 112 13.08 1.89 -5.44
CA ILE A 112 13.99 1.34 -4.43
C ILE A 112 13.61 1.78 -3.03
N THR A 113 13.97 0.99 -2.02
CA THR A 113 13.86 1.39 -0.62
C THR A 113 14.72 2.63 -0.35
N ARG A 114 14.25 3.53 0.50
CA ARG A 114 15.00 4.74 0.86
C ARG A 114 16.29 4.41 1.61
N ASP A 115 16.26 3.46 2.53
CA ASP A 115 17.38 3.23 3.45
C ASP A 115 18.40 2.26 2.86
N THR A 116 17.93 1.14 2.31
CA THR A 116 18.81 0.07 1.81
C THR A 116 19.09 0.16 0.31
N ARG A 117 18.39 1.04 -0.43
CA ARG A 117 18.52 1.21 -1.89
C ARG A 117 18.31 -0.08 -2.70
N ARG A 118 17.56 -1.02 -2.13
CA ARG A 118 17.19 -2.30 -2.72
C ARG A 118 15.92 -2.18 -3.56
N PRO A 119 15.72 -3.02 -4.59
CA PRO A 119 14.51 -3.00 -5.40
C PRO A 119 13.24 -3.10 -4.53
N ALA A 120 12.24 -2.27 -4.80
CA ALA A 120 11.03 -2.18 -4.00
C ALA A 120 9.74 -2.36 -4.83
N GLY A 121 8.90 -3.30 -4.40
CA GLY A 121 7.64 -3.64 -5.07
C GLY A 121 7.85 -4.30 -6.44
N ASN A 122 6.80 -4.30 -7.25
CA ASN A 122 6.79 -4.96 -8.55
C ASN A 122 6.05 -4.12 -9.59
N PHE A 123 6.76 -3.69 -10.63
CA PHE A 123 6.11 -3.05 -11.77
C PHE A 123 5.33 -4.06 -12.61
N VAL A 124 4.17 -3.66 -13.11
CA VAL A 124 3.28 -4.45 -13.96
C VAL A 124 2.93 -3.64 -15.21
N ILE A 125 3.28 -4.17 -16.38
CA ILE A 125 2.98 -3.53 -17.66
C ILE A 125 1.51 -3.73 -18.00
N THR A 126 0.77 -2.62 -18.07
CA THR A 126 -0.64 -2.58 -18.50
C THR A 126 -0.81 -2.06 -19.92
N ASP A 127 0.20 -1.34 -20.44
CA ASP A 127 0.26 -0.83 -21.81
C ASP A 127 1.55 -1.30 -22.50
N PRO A 128 1.56 -2.53 -23.05
CA PRO A 128 2.74 -3.10 -23.68
C PRO A 128 3.08 -2.47 -25.04
N VAL A 129 2.18 -1.65 -25.61
CA VAL A 129 2.46 -0.89 -26.84
C VAL A 129 3.45 0.22 -26.52
N HIS A 130 3.23 0.92 -25.41
CA HIS A 130 4.03 2.09 -25.06
C HIS A 130 5.12 1.81 -24.04
N THR A 131 5.04 0.73 -23.27
CA THR A 131 5.98 0.45 -22.17
C THR A 131 6.50 -0.97 -22.17
N ILE A 132 7.72 -1.12 -21.66
CA ILE A 132 8.38 -2.41 -21.42
C ILE A 132 8.95 -2.44 -20.01
N LYS A 133 9.03 -3.64 -19.44
CA LYS A 133 9.72 -3.91 -18.17
C LYS A 133 10.98 -4.70 -18.42
N ARG A 134 12.08 -4.29 -17.78
CA ARG A 134 13.37 -4.98 -17.83
C ARG A 134 14.00 -5.05 -16.43
N PHE A 135 14.96 -5.93 -16.27
CA PHE A 135 15.84 -5.98 -15.10
C PHE A 135 17.24 -5.50 -15.47
N GLY A 136 18.01 -5.01 -14.50
CA GLY A 136 19.39 -4.57 -14.73
C GLY A 136 20.29 -5.66 -15.34
N ARG A 137 20.01 -6.93 -15.03
CA ARG A 137 20.70 -8.10 -15.60
C ARG A 137 20.36 -8.40 -17.06
N ASP A 138 19.32 -7.77 -17.61
CA ASP A 138 18.93 -7.97 -19.02
C ASP A 138 19.86 -7.21 -19.97
N ASP A 139 20.74 -6.34 -19.45
CA ASP A 139 21.80 -5.69 -20.20
C ASP A 139 23.11 -6.49 -20.09
N ILE A 140 23.90 -6.53 -21.17
CA ILE A 140 25.04 -7.47 -21.36
C ILE A 140 26.26 -7.11 -20.48
N SER A 141 26.18 -6.05 -19.68
CA SER A 141 27.26 -5.67 -18.77
C SER A 141 27.44 -6.68 -17.63
N VAL A 142 28.41 -7.59 -17.77
CA VAL A 142 28.88 -8.45 -16.68
C VAL A 142 29.29 -7.57 -15.49
N GLY A 143 28.68 -7.79 -14.33
CA GLY A 143 28.98 -7.04 -13.10
C GLY A 143 28.16 -5.77 -12.86
N ASN A 144 27.00 -5.58 -13.52
CA ASN A 144 26.07 -4.50 -13.18
C ASN A 144 25.63 -4.62 -11.69
N PRO A 145 25.99 -3.66 -10.80
CA PRO A 145 25.64 -3.72 -9.38
C PRO A 145 24.12 -3.60 -9.14
N PHE A 146 23.38 -3.23 -10.18
CA PHE A 146 21.93 -3.04 -10.15
C PHE A 146 21.17 -4.17 -10.86
N ALA A 147 21.79 -5.35 -11.03
CA ALA A 147 21.24 -6.50 -11.75
C ALA A 147 19.80 -6.89 -11.34
N ASP A 148 19.48 -6.70 -10.06
CA ASP A 148 18.17 -7.07 -9.48
C ASP A 148 17.14 -5.94 -9.51
N ARG A 149 17.53 -4.71 -9.89
CA ARG A 149 16.57 -3.60 -10.04
C ARG A 149 15.66 -3.82 -11.23
N GLN A 150 14.41 -3.41 -11.05
CA GLN A 150 13.39 -3.41 -12.09
C GLN A 150 13.30 -2.03 -12.70
N TYR A 151 13.20 -1.98 -14.02
CA TYR A 151 13.03 -0.75 -14.77
C TYR A 151 11.79 -0.86 -15.64
N VAL A 152 10.99 0.21 -15.67
CA VAL A 152 10.02 0.43 -16.74
C VAL A 152 10.54 1.53 -17.64
N SER A 153 10.42 1.34 -18.94
CA SER A 153 10.79 2.35 -19.93
C SER A 153 9.78 2.37 -21.07
N HIS A 154 9.93 3.36 -21.95
CA HIS A 154 9.25 3.37 -23.22
C HIS A 154 9.59 2.10 -24.04
N SER A 155 8.62 1.60 -24.80
CA SER A 155 8.85 0.61 -25.86
C SER A 155 9.66 1.24 -27.00
N PRO A 156 10.59 0.53 -27.66
CA PRO A 156 11.45 1.10 -28.68
C PRO A 156 10.72 1.45 -29.99
N THR A 157 9.41 1.17 -30.11
CA THR A 157 8.65 1.46 -31.33
C THR A 157 8.33 2.95 -31.50
N PRO A 158 7.98 3.41 -32.72
CA PRO A 158 7.51 4.77 -32.95
C PRO A 158 6.31 5.16 -32.07
N GLU A 159 5.40 4.22 -31.80
CA GLU A 159 4.27 4.41 -30.90
C GLU A 159 4.76 4.62 -29.47
N GLY A 160 5.63 3.74 -28.95
CA GLY A 160 6.15 3.84 -27.60
C GLY A 160 7.01 5.07 -27.32
N THR A 161 7.64 5.63 -28.36
CA THR A 161 8.39 6.89 -28.29
C THR A 161 7.56 8.12 -28.65
N PHE A 162 6.28 7.94 -29.02
CA PHE A 162 5.42 9.01 -29.52
C PHE A 162 6.08 9.85 -30.64
N LYS A 163 6.80 9.20 -31.56
CA LYS A 163 7.56 9.88 -32.62
C LYS A 163 6.65 10.77 -33.47
N GLY A 164 7.05 12.02 -33.66
CA GLY A 164 6.30 13.05 -34.39
C GLY A 164 5.28 13.82 -33.54
N LYS A 165 5.16 13.55 -32.23
CA LYS A 165 4.23 14.26 -31.35
C LYS A 165 4.94 15.42 -30.63
N PRO A 166 4.62 16.70 -30.90
CA PRO A 166 5.20 17.82 -30.17
C PRO A 166 4.56 18.00 -28.79
N GLY A 167 5.24 18.74 -27.90
CA GLY A 167 4.70 19.24 -26.63
C GLY A 167 4.76 18.27 -25.43
N GLY A 168 4.81 16.96 -25.66
CA GLY A 168 5.04 15.97 -24.60
C GLY A 168 4.36 14.62 -24.78
N ALA A 169 4.69 13.71 -23.88
CA ALA A 169 4.21 12.33 -23.86
C ALA A 169 3.94 11.84 -22.44
N SER A 170 3.04 10.85 -22.33
CA SER A 170 2.70 10.21 -21.07
C SER A 170 2.63 8.69 -21.24
N TRP A 171 3.09 7.96 -20.22
CA TRP A 171 3.05 6.51 -20.17
C TRP A 171 2.39 6.06 -18.87
N THR A 172 1.58 5.01 -18.95
CA THR A 172 0.85 4.46 -17.81
C THR A 172 1.17 2.97 -17.63
N PHE A 173 1.45 2.58 -16.40
CA PHE A 173 1.71 1.21 -15.97
C PHE A 173 1.38 1.10 -14.49
N ASP A 174 1.33 -0.12 -13.96
CA ASP A 174 1.04 -0.34 -12.54
C ASP A 174 2.31 -0.62 -11.74
N TRP A 175 2.24 -0.36 -10.44
CA TRP A 175 3.19 -0.80 -9.43
C TRP A 175 2.44 -1.47 -8.29
N VAL A 176 2.85 -2.68 -7.93
CA VAL A 176 2.34 -3.41 -6.77
C VAL A 176 3.33 -3.23 -5.62
N ALA A 177 2.83 -2.69 -4.51
CA ALA A 177 3.60 -2.46 -3.31
C ALA A 177 4.10 -3.79 -2.71
N PRO A 178 5.23 -3.76 -1.96
CA PRO A 178 5.72 -4.90 -1.19
C PRO A 178 4.64 -5.50 -0.28
N SER A 179 4.71 -6.79 0.03
CA SER A 179 3.72 -7.47 0.89
C SER A 179 3.84 -7.17 2.39
N SER A 180 4.84 -6.38 2.79
CA SER A 180 5.08 -5.93 4.17
C SER A 180 5.62 -4.50 4.17
N ASP A 181 5.64 -3.83 5.33
CA ASP A 181 6.38 -2.58 5.49
C ASP A 181 7.88 -2.84 5.32
N ILE A 182 8.49 -2.18 4.34
CA ILE A 182 9.94 -2.22 4.05
C ILE A 182 10.60 -0.84 4.16
N GLY A 183 9.95 0.10 4.85
CA GLY A 183 10.37 1.49 4.86
C GLY A 183 9.77 2.30 3.70
N PRO A 184 10.07 3.61 3.61
CA PRO A 184 9.69 4.44 2.48
C PRO A 184 10.29 3.94 1.15
N VAL A 185 9.53 4.11 0.06
CA VAL A 185 9.96 3.74 -1.29
C VAL A 185 10.18 5.00 -2.12
N ASP A 186 11.40 5.15 -2.66
CA ASP A 186 11.78 6.22 -3.57
C ASP A 186 11.69 5.73 -5.03
N PHE A 187 11.03 6.53 -5.86
CA PHE A 187 10.91 6.33 -7.30
C PHE A 187 11.81 7.35 -8.00
N TYR A 188 12.73 6.88 -8.84
CA TYR A 188 13.62 7.72 -9.62
C TYR A 188 13.26 7.61 -11.09
N THR A 189 12.97 8.73 -11.73
CA THR A 189 12.54 8.80 -13.12
C THR A 189 13.47 9.70 -13.91
N ALA A 190 13.96 9.19 -15.04
CA ALA A 190 14.62 9.98 -16.06
C ALA A 190 13.72 10.07 -17.30
N GLY A 191 13.58 11.26 -17.87
CA GLY A 191 12.88 11.54 -19.11
C GLY A 191 13.82 12.12 -20.16
N ASN A 192 13.61 11.78 -21.42
CA ASN A 192 14.29 12.35 -22.59
C ASN A 192 13.25 13.03 -23.49
N ALA A 193 13.50 14.30 -23.81
CA ALA A 193 12.82 15.04 -24.86
C ALA A 193 13.78 15.21 -26.04
N ALA A 194 13.52 14.45 -27.11
CA ALA A 194 14.41 14.31 -28.25
C ALA A 194 13.80 14.90 -29.53
N ASP A 195 14.66 15.36 -30.43
CA ASP A 195 14.26 15.93 -31.73
C ASP A 195 13.84 14.85 -32.75
N GLY A 196 14.21 13.58 -32.50
CA GLY A 196 13.86 12.45 -33.35
C GLY A 196 14.80 12.22 -34.53
N LEU A 197 15.97 12.86 -34.56
CA LEU A 197 17.01 12.69 -35.59
C LEU A 197 17.89 11.45 -35.40
N ASP A 198 17.55 10.61 -34.42
CA ASP A 198 18.23 9.36 -34.10
C ASP A 198 19.73 9.53 -33.77
N THR A 199 20.11 10.73 -33.32
CA THR A 199 21.38 11.05 -32.66
C THR A 199 21.15 11.23 -31.16
N SER A 200 22.22 11.43 -30.39
CA SER A 200 22.12 11.76 -28.97
C SER A 200 22.38 13.25 -28.68
N THR A 201 22.46 14.05 -29.73
CA THR A 201 22.66 15.50 -29.66
C THR A 201 21.32 16.20 -29.57
N ASP A 202 21.29 17.38 -28.94
CA ASP A 202 20.11 18.25 -28.84
C ASP A 202 18.91 17.64 -28.08
N ASP A 203 19.18 16.60 -27.29
CA ASP A 203 18.24 15.91 -26.42
C ASP A 203 18.28 16.46 -24.99
N PHE A 204 17.11 16.79 -24.43
CA PHE A 204 16.99 17.30 -23.06
C PHE A 204 16.63 16.19 -22.09
N ILE A 205 17.45 16.02 -21.05
CA ILE A 205 17.24 15.04 -19.99
C ILE A 205 16.66 15.69 -18.74
N TYR A 206 15.55 15.12 -18.26
CA TYR A 206 14.87 15.55 -17.03
C TYR A 206 14.92 14.43 -15.99
N LEU A 207 15.19 14.78 -14.73
CA LEU A 207 15.21 13.86 -13.59
C LEU A 207 14.16 14.29 -12.57
N SER A 208 13.41 13.32 -12.04
CA SER A 208 12.46 13.52 -10.96
C SER A 208 12.54 12.38 -9.95
N THR A 209 12.35 12.72 -8.68
CA THR A 209 12.20 11.75 -7.59
C THR A 209 10.83 11.93 -6.95
N ALA A 210 10.18 10.83 -6.61
CA ALA A 210 8.97 10.82 -5.79
C ALA A 210 9.11 9.78 -4.68
N THR A 211 8.34 9.93 -3.60
CA THR A 211 8.40 9.01 -2.46
C THR A 211 7.00 8.63 -2.02
N LEU A 212 6.83 7.34 -1.76
CA LEU A 212 5.73 6.84 -0.94
C LEU A 212 6.28 6.55 0.46
N ALA A 213 5.71 7.17 1.49
CA ALA A 213 6.06 6.88 2.87
C ALA A 213 5.74 5.43 3.23
N SER A 214 6.38 4.92 4.29
CA SER A 214 5.98 3.66 4.93
C SER A 214 4.48 3.66 5.25
N PRO A 215 3.84 2.49 5.27
CA PRO A 215 2.52 2.35 5.87
C PRO A 215 2.57 2.87 7.31
N SER A 216 1.77 3.88 7.63
CA SER A 216 1.60 4.28 9.03
C SER A 216 0.58 3.34 9.65
N THR A 217 1.00 2.44 10.53
CA THR A 217 0.05 1.55 11.24
C THR A 217 -0.96 2.43 12.00
N PRO A 218 -2.26 2.39 11.65
CA PRO A 218 -3.26 3.11 12.43
C PRO A 218 -3.25 2.59 13.85
N SER A 219 -3.41 3.47 14.84
CA SER A 219 -3.45 3.07 16.24
C SER A 219 -4.66 3.66 16.93
N ALA A 220 -5.27 2.85 17.81
CA ALA A 220 -6.23 3.33 18.79
C ALA A 220 -5.94 2.63 20.11
N LEU A 221 -5.76 3.40 21.19
CA LEU A 221 -5.45 2.92 22.52
C LEU A 221 -6.65 3.13 23.44
N LEU A 222 -7.18 2.04 23.98
CA LEU A 222 -8.23 2.09 25.00
C LEU A 222 -7.73 2.83 26.24
N THR A 223 -8.43 3.90 26.61
CA THR A 223 -8.17 4.69 27.83
C THR A 223 -9.19 4.39 28.92
N LYS A 224 -10.35 3.81 28.56
CA LYS A 224 -11.30 3.15 29.46
C LYS A 224 -11.82 1.86 28.82
N PRO A 225 -12.05 0.79 29.61
CA PRO A 225 -11.93 0.70 31.07
C PRO A 225 -10.47 0.73 31.56
N ARG A 226 -10.28 1.24 32.77
CA ARG A 226 -9.04 1.12 33.55
C ARG A 226 -9.19 -0.02 34.56
N GLU A 227 -8.06 -0.45 35.12
CA GLU A 227 -8.06 -1.41 36.22
C GLU A 227 -8.92 -0.88 37.37
N GLY A 228 -9.89 -1.70 37.82
CA GLY A 228 -10.83 -1.36 38.89
C GLY A 228 -12.14 -0.70 38.45
N ASP A 229 -12.29 -0.31 37.17
CA ASP A 229 -13.57 0.21 36.67
C ASP A 229 -14.67 -0.88 36.80
N ALA A 230 -15.82 -0.50 37.34
CA ALA A 230 -16.95 -1.40 37.54
C ALA A 230 -17.80 -1.47 36.27
N ILE A 231 -17.75 -2.60 35.57
CA ILE A 231 -18.66 -2.92 34.46
C ILE A 231 -19.76 -3.82 35.00
N VAL A 232 -20.99 -3.33 35.00
CA VAL A 232 -22.13 -4.02 35.62
C VAL A 232 -23.06 -4.54 34.53
N ALA A 233 -23.42 -5.83 34.61
CA ALA A 233 -24.33 -6.45 33.66
C ALA A 233 -25.70 -5.75 33.67
N GLY A 234 -26.30 -5.54 32.50
CA GLY A 234 -27.56 -4.82 32.35
C GLY A 234 -27.46 -3.29 32.46
N ARG A 235 -26.25 -2.74 32.67
CA ARG A 235 -26.02 -1.29 32.76
C ARG A 235 -25.30 -0.75 31.52
N LYS A 236 -25.34 0.57 31.37
CA LYS A 236 -24.54 1.27 30.36
C LYS A 236 -23.12 1.47 30.86
N PHE A 237 -22.14 1.21 30.00
CA PHE A 237 -20.73 1.47 30.26
C PHE A 237 -20.10 2.26 29.11
N THR A 238 -19.43 3.36 29.41
CA THR A 238 -18.76 4.19 28.39
C THR A 238 -17.31 3.78 28.23
N ILE A 239 -16.96 3.37 27.03
CA ILE A 239 -15.63 2.98 26.59
C ILE A 239 -15.01 4.18 25.90
N GLU A 240 -13.73 4.46 26.16
CA GLU A 240 -13.02 5.64 25.65
C GLU A 240 -11.65 5.23 25.11
N TRP A 241 -11.16 5.94 24.10
CA TRP A 241 -9.86 5.70 23.49
C TRP A 241 -9.24 6.96 22.86
N SER A 242 -7.93 6.91 22.66
CA SER A 242 -7.19 7.85 21.79
C SER A 242 -6.84 7.17 20.47
N SER A 243 -6.68 7.92 19.37
CA SER A 243 -6.34 7.37 18.05
C SER A 243 -5.37 8.25 17.27
N SER A 244 -4.59 7.63 16.39
CA SER A 244 -3.76 8.34 15.40
C SER A 244 -4.63 9.06 14.36
N ALA A 245 -4.06 10.10 13.72
CA ALA A 245 -4.80 10.96 12.80
C ALA A 245 -5.21 10.26 11.49
N ASN A 246 -4.56 9.15 11.12
CA ASN A 246 -4.82 8.40 9.90
C ASN A 246 -5.97 7.39 10.02
N VAL A 247 -6.57 7.22 11.20
CA VAL A 247 -7.69 6.29 11.41
C VAL A 247 -8.97 6.83 10.75
N VAL A 248 -9.60 6.02 9.90
CA VAL A 248 -10.89 6.32 9.25
C VAL A 248 -12.05 5.49 9.79
N ARG A 249 -11.77 4.34 10.42
CA ARG A 249 -12.78 3.48 11.04
C ARG A 249 -12.23 2.82 12.30
N HIS A 250 -13.09 2.63 13.29
CA HIS A 250 -12.84 1.78 14.45
C HIS A 250 -13.80 0.59 14.44
N GLU A 251 -13.33 -0.55 14.90
CA GLU A 251 -14.16 -1.68 15.30
C GLU A 251 -13.83 -2.07 16.74
N LEU A 252 -14.86 -2.04 17.58
CA LEU A 252 -14.74 -2.39 18.99
C LEU A 252 -15.39 -3.76 19.20
N GLN A 253 -14.62 -4.67 19.78
CA GLN A 253 -15.03 -6.03 20.08
C GLN A 253 -14.91 -6.32 21.58
N PHE A 254 -15.66 -7.30 22.04
CA PHE A 254 -15.56 -7.84 23.39
C PHE A 254 -15.32 -9.35 23.32
N LEU A 255 -14.29 -9.83 23.99
CA LEU A 255 -13.92 -11.22 24.09
C LEU A 255 -14.23 -11.72 25.50
N ILE A 256 -15.14 -12.70 25.62
CA ILE A 256 -15.30 -13.46 26.86
C ILE A 256 -14.25 -14.57 26.86
N ILE A 257 -13.53 -14.75 27.96
CA ILE A 257 -12.48 -15.76 28.06
C ILE A 257 -13.09 -17.15 27.84
N GLY A 258 -12.61 -17.85 26.80
CA GLY A 258 -13.10 -19.16 26.37
C GLY A 258 -14.07 -19.14 25.20
N ASP A 259 -14.51 -17.95 24.76
CA ASP A 259 -15.42 -17.76 23.61
C ASP A 259 -14.72 -17.06 22.43
N LEU A 260 -15.45 -16.86 21.33
CA LEU A 260 -15.01 -16.01 20.21
C LEU A 260 -15.32 -14.52 20.49
N PRO A 261 -14.48 -13.58 20.01
CA PRO A 261 -14.79 -12.15 20.10
C PRO A 261 -16.10 -11.81 19.41
N ILE A 262 -16.90 -10.93 20.02
CA ILE A 262 -18.10 -10.35 19.42
C ILE A 262 -17.87 -8.89 19.07
N THR A 263 -18.32 -8.46 17.89
CA THR A 263 -18.31 -7.03 17.54
C THR A 263 -19.42 -6.31 18.30
N ILE A 264 -19.06 -5.30 19.11
CA ILE A 264 -20.02 -4.48 19.85
C ILE A 264 -20.30 -3.14 19.15
N ALA A 265 -19.36 -2.61 18.37
CA ALA A 265 -19.57 -1.39 17.58
C ALA A 265 -18.63 -1.27 16.37
N ARG A 266 -19.11 -0.59 15.32
CA ARG A 266 -18.30 -0.07 14.22
C ARG A 266 -18.51 1.43 14.12
N LEU A 267 -17.44 2.20 14.19
CA LEU A 267 -17.49 3.64 14.44
C LEU A 267 -16.60 4.41 13.46
N PRO A 268 -16.90 5.68 13.15
CA PRO A 268 -16.06 6.49 12.28
C PRO A 268 -14.71 6.82 12.94
N GLY A 269 -13.72 7.19 12.13
CA GLY A 269 -12.35 7.49 12.57
C GLY A 269 -12.21 8.69 13.51
N ASN A 270 -13.22 9.55 13.60
CA ASN A 270 -13.28 10.66 14.54
C ASN A 270 -13.92 10.30 15.90
N ALA A 271 -14.51 9.11 16.05
CA ALA A 271 -15.07 8.66 17.32
C ALA A 271 -13.96 8.42 18.35
N ARG A 272 -14.22 8.78 19.61
CA ARG A 272 -13.30 8.60 20.77
C ARG A 272 -13.97 7.94 21.97
N SER A 273 -15.27 7.67 21.87
CA SER A 273 -16.03 7.00 22.91
C SER A 273 -17.22 6.23 22.33
N PHE A 274 -17.69 5.24 23.08
CA PHE A 274 -18.89 4.46 22.79
C PHE A 274 -19.56 4.04 24.09
N THR A 275 -20.86 4.27 24.20
CA THR A 275 -21.65 3.78 25.35
C THR A 275 -22.25 2.43 25.00
N TRP A 276 -21.76 1.40 25.66
CA TRP A 276 -22.17 0.02 25.49
C TRP A 276 -23.28 -0.35 26.49
N ASP A 277 -24.39 -0.87 25.98
CA ASP A 277 -25.41 -1.54 26.79
C ASP A 277 -24.90 -2.96 27.14
N VAL A 278 -24.40 -3.14 28.36
CA VAL A 278 -23.77 -4.40 28.80
C VAL A 278 -24.86 -5.48 28.90
N PRO A 279 -24.77 -6.60 28.16
CA PRO A 279 -25.77 -7.66 28.25
C PRO A 279 -25.87 -8.26 29.65
N SER A 280 -27.09 -8.45 30.16
CA SER A 280 -27.32 -9.08 31.48
C SER A 280 -26.78 -10.52 31.54
N SER A 281 -26.75 -11.22 30.41
CA SER A 281 -26.17 -12.58 30.28
C SER A 281 -24.66 -12.64 30.53
N PHE A 282 -23.98 -11.50 30.57
CA PHE A 282 -22.54 -11.45 30.82
C PHE A 282 -22.21 -11.37 32.31
N ALA A 283 -23.20 -11.35 33.21
CA ALA A 283 -22.98 -11.37 34.64
C ALA A 283 -22.01 -12.49 35.05
N ASN A 284 -21.02 -12.13 35.87
CA ASN A 284 -19.94 -12.99 36.37
C ASN A 284 -18.95 -13.52 35.31
N LYS A 285 -19.02 -13.06 34.06
CA LYS A 285 -18.04 -13.42 33.03
C LYS A 285 -16.79 -12.54 33.14
N THR A 286 -15.65 -13.10 32.76
CA THR A 286 -14.39 -12.38 32.56
C THR A 286 -14.17 -12.19 31.07
N GLY A 287 -13.68 -11.01 30.67
CA GLY A 287 -13.39 -10.70 29.29
C GLY A 287 -12.42 -9.55 29.10
N GLN A 288 -12.22 -9.17 27.85
CA GLN A 288 -11.37 -8.06 27.42
C GLN A 288 -12.00 -7.32 26.25
N PHE A 289 -11.75 -6.03 26.14
CA PHE A 289 -12.06 -5.26 24.93
C PHE A 289 -10.91 -5.35 23.94
N ILE A 290 -11.25 -5.50 22.66
CA ILE A 290 -10.32 -5.42 21.55
C ILE A 290 -10.72 -4.23 20.69
N MET A 291 -9.78 -3.32 20.46
CA MET A 291 -9.96 -2.15 19.61
C MET A 291 -9.16 -2.34 18.33
N LEU A 292 -9.85 -2.33 17.19
CA LEU A 292 -9.26 -2.33 15.86
C LEU A 292 -9.40 -0.93 15.26
N ALA A 293 -8.29 -0.37 14.80
CA ALA A 293 -8.25 0.91 14.08
C ALA A 293 -7.85 0.65 12.63
N GLU A 294 -8.62 1.16 11.68
CA GLU A 294 -8.38 1.01 10.24
C GLU A 294 -8.13 2.37 9.59
N ASP A 295 -7.14 2.46 8.71
CA ASP A 295 -6.87 3.66 7.91
C ASP A 295 -7.55 3.62 6.53
N ALA A 296 -7.45 4.71 5.76
CA ALA A 296 -8.08 4.83 4.44
C ALA A 296 -7.59 3.79 3.42
N SER A 297 -6.46 3.15 3.70
CA SER A 297 -5.84 2.19 2.80
C SER A 297 -6.10 0.74 3.23
N GLY A 298 -6.83 0.53 4.33
CA GLY A 298 -7.21 -0.79 4.85
C GLY A 298 -6.17 -1.41 5.80
N ASN A 299 -5.15 -0.68 6.23
CA ASN A 299 -4.24 -1.17 7.28
C ASN A 299 -4.99 -1.24 8.61
N ILE A 300 -4.70 -2.24 9.44
CA ILE A 300 -5.33 -2.42 10.75
C ILE A 300 -4.27 -2.41 11.84
N GLY A 301 -4.48 -1.61 12.88
CA GLY A 301 -3.79 -1.75 14.15
C GLY A 301 -4.75 -2.18 15.24
N GLN A 302 -4.23 -2.89 16.24
CA GLN A 302 -5.00 -3.47 17.32
C GLN A 302 -4.45 -3.04 18.68
N SER A 303 -5.35 -2.81 19.63
CA SER A 303 -5.03 -2.76 21.05
C SER A 303 -6.06 -3.52 21.87
N GLU A 304 -5.69 -3.90 23.08
CA GLU A 304 -6.52 -4.69 23.98
C GLU A 304 -6.57 -4.00 25.36
N SER A 305 -7.70 -4.15 26.05
CA SER A 305 -7.77 -3.78 27.48
C SER A 305 -7.14 -4.86 28.35
N ALA A 306 -6.87 -4.53 29.61
CA ALA A 306 -6.69 -5.56 30.63
C ALA A 306 -7.93 -6.45 30.77
N GLU A 307 -7.75 -7.64 31.35
CA GLU A 307 -8.87 -8.48 31.76
C GLU A 307 -9.75 -7.77 32.77
N LEU A 308 -11.06 -7.89 32.58
CA LEU A 308 -12.06 -7.32 33.45
C LEU A 308 -13.16 -8.31 33.70
N ARG A 309 -13.80 -8.18 34.86
CA ARG A 309 -14.95 -8.97 35.23
C ARG A 309 -16.22 -8.14 35.08
N VAL A 310 -17.20 -8.69 34.37
CA VAL A 310 -18.54 -8.13 34.33
C VAL A 310 -19.26 -8.53 35.61
N LEU A 311 -19.57 -7.54 36.43
CA LEU A 311 -20.14 -7.70 37.76
C LEU A 311 -21.66 -7.89 37.67
N ARG A 312 -22.20 -8.71 38.56
CA ARG A 312 -23.64 -8.94 38.67
C ARG A 312 -24.27 -7.86 39.57
N PRO A 313 -25.35 -7.17 39.14
CA PRO A 313 -26.13 -6.33 40.05
C PRO A 313 -26.56 -7.12 41.31
N GLY A 314 -26.47 -6.49 42.48
CA GLY A 314 -26.83 -7.11 43.76
C GLY A 314 -25.78 -8.01 44.39
N ASP A 315 -24.67 -8.35 43.70
CA ASP A 315 -23.49 -9.02 44.30
C ASP A 315 -22.56 -7.94 44.87
N ILE A 316 -23.02 -7.31 45.96
CA ILE A 316 -22.46 -6.10 46.54
C ILE A 316 -21.11 -6.40 47.21
N ASN A 317 -20.95 -7.59 47.81
CA ASN A 317 -19.70 -8.02 48.43
C ASN A 317 -18.69 -8.62 47.43
N ARG A 318 -19.10 -8.80 46.16
CA ARG A 318 -18.29 -9.33 45.04
C ARG A 318 -17.84 -10.78 45.20
N ASP A 319 -18.57 -11.58 45.97
CA ASP A 319 -18.30 -13.01 46.15
C ASP A 319 -18.83 -13.88 44.98
N SER A 320 -19.47 -13.27 43.98
CA SER A 320 -20.08 -13.89 42.79
C SER A 320 -21.49 -14.44 43.00
N VAL A 321 -22.03 -14.34 44.22
CA VAL A 321 -23.30 -14.94 44.61
C VAL A 321 -24.18 -13.91 45.29
N VAL A 322 -25.29 -13.53 44.65
CA VAL A 322 -26.31 -12.68 45.31
C VAL A 322 -27.01 -13.46 46.43
N ASN A 323 -26.75 -13.10 47.68
CA ASN A 323 -27.26 -13.77 48.88
C ASN A 323 -27.50 -12.79 50.04
N ILE A 324 -27.79 -13.32 51.24
CA ILE A 324 -28.10 -12.48 52.43
C ILE A 324 -26.91 -11.62 52.88
N GLN A 325 -25.68 -12.01 52.54
CA GLN A 325 -24.50 -11.22 52.84
C GLN A 325 -24.51 -9.90 52.06
N ASP A 326 -24.99 -9.89 50.81
CA ASP A 326 -25.16 -8.65 50.04
C ASP A 326 -26.21 -7.74 50.65
N LEU A 327 -27.30 -8.32 51.16
CA LEU A 327 -28.34 -7.58 51.87
C LEU A 327 -27.77 -6.87 53.10
N ILE A 328 -26.90 -7.55 53.85
CA ILE A 328 -26.21 -6.95 55.01
C ILE A 328 -25.35 -5.77 54.56
N VAL A 329 -24.59 -5.91 53.48
CA VAL A 329 -23.73 -4.83 52.98
C VAL A 329 -24.58 -3.66 52.45
N LEU A 330 -25.69 -3.92 51.76
CA LEU A 330 -26.61 -2.88 51.30
C LEU A 330 -27.17 -2.06 52.48
N ILE A 331 -27.60 -2.72 53.55
CA ILE A 331 -28.06 -2.04 54.77
C ILE A 331 -26.94 -1.18 55.36
N GLN A 332 -25.70 -1.68 55.41
CA GLN A 332 -24.55 -0.90 55.87
C GLN A 332 -24.31 0.35 55.00
N ILE A 333 -24.47 0.24 53.67
CA ILE A 333 -24.37 1.36 52.74
C ILE A 333 -25.46 2.41 53.03
N LEU A 334 -26.72 1.98 53.21
CA LEU A 334 -27.85 2.87 53.50
C LEU A 334 -27.72 3.57 54.87
N LEU A 335 -27.07 2.92 55.83
CA LEU A 335 -26.77 3.49 57.15
C LEU A 335 -25.50 4.37 57.15
N GLY A 336 -24.79 4.49 56.03
CA GLY A 336 -23.55 5.26 55.91
C GLY A 336 -22.30 4.58 56.51
N ASN A 337 -22.38 3.29 56.82
CA ASN A 337 -21.31 2.50 57.42
C ASN A 337 -20.41 1.80 56.38
N ALA A 338 -20.77 1.86 55.10
CA ALA A 338 -20.01 1.29 53.98
C ALA A 338 -20.04 2.22 52.76
N PRO A 339 -19.02 2.20 51.89
CA PRO A 339 -18.98 3.04 50.70
C PRO A 339 -20.05 2.64 49.68
N GLN A 340 -20.60 3.64 48.99
CA GLN A 340 -21.52 3.45 47.87
C GLN A 340 -20.87 2.64 46.73
N THR A 341 -21.64 1.79 46.07
CA THR A 341 -21.18 0.99 44.93
C THR A 341 -22.28 0.89 43.87
N PRO A 342 -21.96 0.91 42.57
CA PRO A 342 -22.95 0.71 41.49
C PRO A 342 -23.67 -0.64 41.54
N LEU A 343 -23.15 -1.62 42.30
CA LEU A 343 -23.79 -2.93 42.48
C LEU A 343 -24.97 -2.89 43.46
N ALA A 344 -25.01 -1.84 44.31
CA ALA A 344 -26.05 -1.65 45.31
C ALA A 344 -27.29 -0.94 44.75
N ASP A 345 -27.15 -0.23 43.63
CA ASP A 345 -28.28 0.18 42.80
C ASP A 345 -28.69 -1.08 42.02
N VAL A 346 -29.72 -1.77 42.50
CA VAL A 346 -30.22 -3.00 41.89
C VAL A 346 -31.42 -2.74 40.98
N ASP A 347 -32.08 -1.59 41.11
CA ASP A 347 -33.31 -1.30 40.39
C ASP A 347 -33.14 -0.51 39.09
N GLY A 348 -31.96 0.09 38.86
CA GLY A 348 -31.65 0.74 37.60
C GLY A 348 -31.50 2.25 37.68
N ASP A 349 -31.95 2.87 38.78
CA ASP A 349 -32.30 4.29 38.80
C ASP A 349 -31.14 5.25 39.09
N GLN A 350 -29.93 4.72 39.29
CA GLN A 350 -28.69 5.44 39.63
C GLN A 350 -28.65 6.00 41.06
N VAL A 351 -29.57 5.58 41.94
CA VAL A 351 -29.69 6.07 43.32
C VAL A 351 -29.84 4.91 44.29
N VAL A 352 -28.81 4.64 45.10
CA VAL A 352 -28.89 3.59 46.14
C VAL A 352 -29.80 4.04 47.29
N ASN A 353 -30.96 3.42 47.44
CA ASN A 353 -31.98 3.75 48.43
C ASN A 353 -32.80 2.53 48.93
N LEU A 354 -33.92 2.77 49.62
CA LEU A 354 -34.77 1.69 50.16
C LEU A 354 -35.45 0.84 49.08
N ASN A 355 -35.65 1.38 47.88
CA ASN A 355 -36.18 0.63 46.74
C ASN A 355 -35.22 -0.48 46.32
N ASP A 356 -33.92 -0.23 46.33
CA ASP A 356 -32.90 -1.25 46.09
C ASP A 356 -32.95 -2.36 47.13
N LEU A 357 -33.14 -1.99 48.40
CA LEU A 357 -33.27 -2.96 49.48
C LEU A 357 -34.48 -3.88 49.26
N ILE A 358 -35.62 -3.29 48.92
CA ILE A 358 -36.86 -4.03 48.62
C ILE A 358 -36.65 -4.94 47.41
N ARG A 359 -36.04 -4.44 46.34
CA ARG A 359 -35.75 -5.19 45.11
C ARG A 359 -34.81 -6.36 45.36
N LEU A 360 -33.76 -6.17 46.15
CA LEU A 360 -32.84 -7.24 46.51
C LEU A 360 -33.55 -8.33 47.35
N ILE A 361 -34.42 -7.96 48.29
CA ILE A 361 -35.24 -8.92 49.06
C ILE A 361 -36.20 -9.70 48.15
N GLN A 362 -36.85 -9.03 47.19
CA GLN A 362 -37.72 -9.67 46.21
C GLN A 362 -36.95 -10.69 45.36
N ALA A 363 -35.72 -10.39 44.98
CA ALA A 363 -34.85 -11.32 44.27
C ALA A 363 -34.43 -12.53 45.11
N LEU A 364 -34.01 -12.29 46.35
CA LEU A 364 -33.61 -13.37 47.26
C LEU A 364 -34.76 -14.30 47.65
N SER A 365 -35.99 -13.77 47.71
CA SER A 365 -37.21 -14.55 47.97
C SER A 365 -37.79 -15.23 46.73
N GLY A 366 -37.24 -14.99 45.54
CA GLY A 366 -37.74 -15.51 44.27
C GLY A 366 -39.01 -14.83 43.75
N ALA A 367 -39.42 -13.70 44.35
CA ALA A 367 -40.60 -12.95 43.95
C ALA A 367 -40.41 -12.18 42.62
N ALA A 368 -39.19 -11.73 42.32
CA ALA A 368 -38.84 -11.08 41.05
C ALA A 368 -37.32 -11.22 40.76
N PRO A 369 -36.87 -11.46 39.51
CA PRO A 369 -35.45 -11.47 39.18
C PRO A 369 -34.84 -10.04 39.23
N LEU A 370 -33.50 -9.99 39.37
CA LEU A 370 -32.69 -8.78 39.21
C LEU A 370 -32.42 -8.47 37.73
#